data_AF-A0A7S0Q916-F1
#
_entry.id   AF-A0A7S0Q916-F1
#
_cell.length_a   1.000
_cell.length_b   1.000
_cell.length_c   1.000
_cell.angle_alpha   90.00
_cell.angle_beta   90.00
_cell.angle_gamma   90.00
#
_symmetry.space_group_name_H-M   'P 1'
#
loop_
_entity.id
_entity.type
_entity.pdbx_description
1 polymer ?
#
loop_
_entity_poly.entity_id
_entity_poly.type
_entity_poly.pdbx_seq_one_letter_code
_entity_poly.pdbx_strand_id
1 'polypeptide(L)'
;KDKPKWQPPKPTRLGKRRKRGPQVANKLPTVKPISKCKLRLLRLERIKDFLLMEQEFIANQEAVKPSEDKDAKEKLEVDELRGNPMDVGTLEEIIDDNHAIVSQQQG
;
A
#
# COMPACT_ATOMS: atom_id res chain seq x y z
N LYS A 1 13.33 -33.27 38.54
CA LYS A 1 12.97 -31.90 38.15
C LYS A 1 12.64 -31.93 36.68
N ASP A 2 11.36 -32.08 36.37
CA ASP A 2 10.87 -32.16 34.99
C ASP A 2 11.11 -30.84 34.27
N LYS A 3 11.77 -30.92 33.11
CA LYS A 3 11.96 -29.76 32.25
C LYS A 3 10.60 -29.38 31.67
N PRO A 4 10.21 -28.09 31.66
CA PRO A 4 8.96 -27.68 31.06
C PRO A 4 8.93 -28.07 29.58
N LYS A 5 7.87 -28.77 29.17
CA LYS A 5 7.64 -29.13 27.76
C LYS A 5 7.53 -27.87 26.93
N TRP A 6 8.41 -27.74 25.95
CA TRP A 6 8.39 -26.66 24.97
C TRP A 6 7.02 -26.57 24.31
N GLN A 7 6.43 -25.37 24.33
CA GLN A 7 5.21 -25.07 23.57
C GLN A 7 5.59 -24.15 22.41
N PRO A 8 5.09 -24.42 21.20
CA PRO A 8 5.35 -23.55 20.07
C PRO A 8 4.74 -22.17 20.32
N PRO A 9 5.43 -21.08 19.90
CA PRO A 9 4.92 -19.74 20.03
C PRO A 9 3.59 -19.57 19.28
N LYS A 10 2.69 -18.75 19.84
CA LYS A 10 1.38 -18.50 19.23
C LYS A 10 1.58 -17.89 17.83
N PRO A 11 0.87 -18.38 16.79
CA PRO A 11 1.07 -17.93 15.43
C PRO A 11 0.82 -16.42 15.29
N THR A 12 1.79 -15.71 14.71
CA THR A 12 1.76 -14.28 14.43
C THR A 12 0.77 -13.97 13.32
N ARG A 13 -0.50 -13.72 13.69
CA ARG A 13 -1.55 -13.01 12.93
C ARG A 13 -1.56 -13.26 11.41
N LEU A 14 -1.55 -14.51 10.99
CA LEU A 14 -1.85 -14.90 9.61
C LEU A 14 -3.35 -14.66 9.36
N GLY A 15 -3.71 -13.91 8.31
CA GLY A 15 -5.10 -13.76 7.88
C GLY A 15 -5.71 -12.35 7.81
N LYS A 16 -4.91 -11.27 7.79
CA LYS A 16 -5.47 -9.95 7.42
C LYS A 16 -6.03 -10.01 5.99
N ARG A 17 -7.35 -9.94 5.87
CA ARG A 17 -8.07 -9.94 4.58
C ARG A 17 -7.59 -8.75 3.73
N ARG A 18 -7.07 -9.03 2.54
CA ARG A 18 -6.60 -8.00 1.60
C ARG A 18 -7.77 -7.09 1.23
N LYS A 19 -7.64 -5.78 1.51
CA LYS A 19 -8.59 -4.77 1.03
C LYS A 19 -8.44 -4.69 -0.50
N ARG A 20 -9.56 -4.78 -1.23
CA ARG A 20 -9.57 -4.55 -2.69
C ARG A 20 -9.17 -3.10 -2.95
N GLY A 21 -8.28 -2.90 -3.92
CA GLY A 21 -7.67 -1.61 -4.22
C GLY A 21 -8.63 -0.54 -4.75
N PRO A 22 -8.15 0.70 -4.96
CA PRO A 22 -8.95 1.91 -5.18
C PRO A 22 -9.61 2.02 -6.57
N GLN A 23 -9.81 0.92 -7.30
CA GLN A 23 -10.32 0.92 -8.69
C GLN A 23 -11.65 1.67 -8.88
N VAL A 24 -12.43 1.86 -7.81
CA VAL A 24 -13.70 2.62 -7.85
C VAL A 24 -13.48 4.14 -7.78
N ALA A 25 -12.36 4.60 -7.20
CA ALA A 25 -12.10 6.04 -6.96
C ALA A 25 -11.86 6.82 -8.26
N ASN A 26 -11.31 6.18 -9.30
CA ASN A 26 -10.95 6.87 -10.55
C ASN A 26 -12.12 7.00 -11.53
N LYS A 27 -13.31 6.48 -11.21
CA LYS A 27 -14.45 6.46 -12.14
C LYS A 27 -15.29 7.73 -11.98
N LEU A 28 -15.42 8.48 -13.06
CA LEU A 28 -16.32 9.65 -13.08
C LEU A 28 -17.79 9.24 -12.89
N PRO A 29 -18.59 10.07 -12.18
CA PRO A 29 -20.01 9.81 -12.01
C PRO A 29 -20.74 9.87 -13.36
N THR A 30 -21.75 9.00 -13.52
CA THR A 30 -22.55 8.97 -14.76
C THR A 30 -23.49 10.18 -14.84
N VAL A 31 -23.33 11.01 -15.88
CA VAL A 31 -24.18 12.19 -16.09
C VAL A 31 -25.40 11.84 -16.92
N LYS A 32 -26.58 12.21 -16.41
CA LYS A 32 -27.87 12.12 -17.12
C LYS A 32 -28.58 13.48 -17.04
N PRO A 33 -29.35 13.92 -18.05
CA PRO A 33 -29.58 13.26 -19.34
C PRO A 33 -28.36 13.36 -20.29
N ILE A 34 -28.29 12.47 -21.28
CA ILE A 34 -27.20 12.40 -22.27
C ILE A 34 -27.40 13.44 -23.38
N SER A 35 -28.62 13.94 -23.58
CA SER A 35 -28.91 14.97 -24.55
C SER A 35 -28.14 16.27 -24.27
N LYS A 36 -27.91 17.06 -25.33
CA LYS A 36 -27.31 18.39 -25.21
C LYS A 36 -28.31 19.33 -24.52
N CYS A 37 -28.10 19.60 -23.24
CA CYS A 37 -28.97 20.45 -22.44
C CYS A 37 -28.16 21.21 -21.38
N LYS A 38 -28.71 22.32 -20.88
CA LYS A 38 -28.08 23.14 -19.84
C LYS A 38 -27.82 22.36 -18.54
N LEU A 39 -28.70 21.42 -18.19
CA LEU A 39 -28.52 20.58 -17.00
C LEU A 39 -27.29 19.67 -17.10
N ARG A 40 -27.00 19.12 -18.29
CA ARG A 40 -25.80 18.32 -18.53
C ARG A 40 -24.54 19.18 -18.38
N LEU A 41 -24.56 20.41 -18.90
CA LEU A 41 -23.46 21.37 -18.74
C LEU A 41 -23.19 21.66 -17.26
N LEU A 42 -24.21 22.07 -16.50
CA LEU A 42 -24.07 22.38 -15.07
C LEU A 42 -23.55 21.19 -14.24
N ARG A 43 -23.92 19.95 -14.61
CA ARG A 43 -23.39 18.75 -13.96
C ARG A 43 -21.92 18.49 -14.29
N LEU A 44 -21.49 18.75 -15.53
CA LEU A 44 -20.09 18.61 -15.94
C LEU A 44 -19.21 19.70 -15.31
N GLU A 45 -19.71 20.92 -15.19
CA GLU A 45 -19.03 22.02 -14.48
C GLU A 45 -18.78 21.62 -13.02
N ARG A 46 -19.79 21.11 -12.32
CA ARG A 46 -19.61 20.63 -10.95
C ARG A 46 -18.57 19.51 -10.83
N ILE A 47 -18.54 18.57 -11.77
CA ILE A 47 -17.52 17.50 -11.78
C ILE A 47 -16.13 18.11 -11.99
N LYS A 48 -16.00 19.07 -12.90
CA LYS A 48 -14.74 19.79 -13.15
C LYS A 48 -14.26 20.50 -11.88
N ASP A 49 -15.14 21.19 -11.17
CA ASP A 49 -14.78 21.93 -9.96
C ASP A 49 -14.19 21.02 -8.88
N PHE A 50 -14.79 19.83 -8.66
CA PHE A 50 -14.25 18.85 -7.72
C PHE A 50 -12.88 18.31 -8.16
N LEU A 51 -12.71 18.01 -9.45
CA LEU A 51 -11.42 17.52 -9.95
C LEU A 51 -10.32 18.58 -9.81
N LEU A 52 -10.63 19.86 -10.05
CA LEU A 52 -9.67 20.95 -9.85
C LEU A 52 -9.31 21.10 -8.37
N MET A 53 -10.31 21.03 -7.48
CA MET A 53 -10.08 21.07 -6.03
C MET A 53 -9.17 19.92 -5.56
N GLU A 54 -9.39 18.69 -6.05
CA GLU A 54 -8.53 17.54 -5.75
C GLU A 54 -7.10 17.73 -6.30
N GLN A 55 -6.96 18.22 -7.53
CA GLN A 55 -5.65 18.50 -8.13
C GLN A 55 -4.86 19.53 -7.35
N GLU A 56 -5.48 20.66 -7.01
CA GLU A 56 -4.83 21.72 -6.21
C GLU A 56 -4.50 21.21 -4.81
N PHE A 57 -5.36 20.41 -4.19
CA PHE A 57 -5.09 19.82 -2.89
C PHE A 57 -3.88 18.89 -2.92
N ILE A 58 -3.77 18.02 -3.93
CA ILE A 58 -2.62 17.13 -4.09
C ILE A 58 -1.34 17.93 -4.33
N ALA A 59 -1.36 18.90 -5.26
CA ALA A 59 -0.20 19.74 -5.54
C ALA A 59 0.29 20.51 -4.30
N ASN A 60 -0.65 21.04 -3.51
CA ASN A 60 -0.32 21.72 -2.26
C ASN A 60 0.21 20.75 -1.19
N GLN A 61 -0.35 19.54 -1.09
CA GLN A 61 0.16 18.50 -0.18
C GLN A 61 1.58 18.08 -0.54
N GLU A 62 1.86 17.84 -1.82
CA GLU A 62 3.19 17.49 -2.31
C GLU A 62 4.20 18.61 -2.00
N ALA A 63 3.81 19.88 -2.19
CA ALA A 63 4.66 21.01 -1.85
C ALA A 63 4.89 21.20 -0.34
N VAL A 64 3.94 20.79 0.50
CA VAL A 64 3.94 21.04 1.96
C VAL A 64 4.42 19.83 2.77
N LYS A 65 4.82 18.72 2.16
CA LYS A 65 5.32 17.52 2.87
C LYS A 65 6.86 17.45 2.92
N PRO A 66 7.55 18.10 3.89
CA PRO A 66 8.96 17.84 4.17
C PRO A 66 9.20 16.48 4.87
N SER A 67 8.15 15.76 5.26
CA SER A 67 8.27 14.43 5.88
C SER A 67 8.59 13.34 4.86
N GLU A 68 8.17 13.49 3.61
CA GLU A 68 8.44 12.49 2.57
C GLU A 68 9.94 12.43 2.23
N ASP A 69 10.71 13.50 2.42
CA ASP A 69 12.17 13.45 2.27
C ASP A 69 12.84 12.55 3.30
N LYS A 70 12.32 12.50 4.53
CA LYS A 70 12.84 11.61 5.57
C LYS A 70 12.45 10.16 5.28
N ASP A 71 11.19 9.92 4.95
CA ASP A 71 10.70 8.59 4.61
C ASP A 71 11.37 8.06 3.33
N ALA A 72 11.62 8.92 2.35
CA ALA A 72 12.35 8.58 1.12
C ALA A 72 13.81 8.25 1.41
N LYS A 73 14.46 8.99 2.31
CA LYS A 73 15.83 8.72 2.72
C LYS A 73 15.94 7.39 3.49
N GLU A 74 15.04 7.14 4.44
CA GLU A 74 14.98 5.85 5.15
C GLU A 74 14.71 4.70 4.17
N LYS A 75 13.82 4.91 3.21
CA LYS A 75 13.54 3.93 2.16
C LYS A 75 14.74 3.65 1.27
N LEU A 76 15.52 4.67 0.91
CA LEU A 76 16.75 4.50 0.14
C LEU A 76 17.81 3.72 0.94
N GLU A 77 18.00 4.03 2.22
CA GLU A 77 18.93 3.29 3.09
C GLU A 77 18.52 1.82 3.24
N VAL A 78 17.22 1.54 3.36
CA VAL A 78 16.69 0.17 3.37
C VAL A 78 16.91 -0.53 2.02
N ASP A 79 16.68 0.17 0.91
CA ASP A 79 16.88 -0.38 -0.44
C ASP A 79 18.37 -0.69 -0.70
N GLU A 80 19.31 0.13 -0.18
CA GLU A 80 20.75 -0.13 -0.20
C GLU A 80 21.14 -1.36 0.64
N LEU A 81 20.62 -1.46 1.87
CA LEU A 81 20.87 -2.61 2.75
C LEU A 81 20.33 -3.92 2.17
N ARG A 82 19.23 -3.85 1.40
CA ARG A 82 18.61 -5.04 0.81
C ARG A 82 19.42 -5.61 -0.37
N GLY A 83 20.10 -4.74 -1.12
CA GLY A 83 20.93 -5.13 -2.25
C GLY A 83 20.14 -5.61 -3.48
N ASN A 84 20.85 -5.75 -4.60
CA ASN A 84 20.33 -6.27 -5.87
C ASN A 84 21.34 -7.28 -6.43
N PRO A 85 20.94 -8.53 -6.77
CA PRO A 85 19.58 -9.07 -6.81
C PRO A 85 19.08 -9.55 -5.44
N MET A 86 17.75 -9.49 -5.24
CA MET A 86 17.08 -10.17 -4.13
C MET A 86 16.78 -11.62 -4.52
N ASP A 87 17.28 -12.58 -3.76
CA ASP A 87 16.94 -13.98 -3.94
C ASP A 87 15.61 -14.34 -3.25
N VAL A 88 14.88 -15.30 -3.83
CA VAL A 88 13.54 -15.70 -3.36
C VAL A 88 13.62 -17.07 -2.70
N GLY A 89 13.30 -17.14 -1.40
CA GLY A 89 13.22 -18.38 -0.63
C GLY A 89 11.83 -18.69 -0.09
N THR A 90 11.63 -19.93 0.37
CA THR A 90 10.44 -20.38 1.09
C THR A 90 10.69 -20.42 2.60
N LEU A 91 9.76 -19.90 3.40
CA LEU A 91 9.83 -19.95 4.87
C LEU A 91 9.48 -21.36 5.36
N GLU A 92 10.35 -21.99 6.16
CA GLU A 92 10.11 -23.32 6.74
C GLU A 92 9.60 -23.24 8.17
N GLU A 93 10.40 -22.62 9.06
CA GLU A 93 10.11 -22.56 10.49
C GLU A 93 10.54 -21.21 11.07
N ILE A 94 9.71 -20.65 11.95
CA ILE A 94 10.07 -19.45 12.74
C ILE A 94 10.56 -19.95 14.10
N ILE A 95 11.81 -19.62 14.44
CA ILE A 95 12.41 -20.05 15.71
C ILE A 95 12.02 -19.06 16.83
N ASP A 96 12.20 -17.77 16.57
CA ASP A 96 11.85 -16.66 17.48
C ASP A 96 11.45 -15.39 16.69
N ASP A 97 11.34 -14.24 17.35
CA ASP A 97 10.85 -12.99 16.74
C ASP A 97 11.78 -12.41 15.65
N ASN A 98 13.08 -12.75 15.67
CA ASN A 98 14.07 -12.18 14.75
C ASN A 98 14.77 -13.24 13.88
N HIS A 99 14.56 -14.53 14.15
CA HIS A 99 15.22 -15.63 13.47
C HIS A 99 14.22 -16.65 12.88
N ALA A 100 14.47 -17.06 11.63
CA ALA A 100 13.69 -18.07 10.92
C ALA A 100 14.59 -18.93 10.02
N ILE A 101 14.13 -20.16 9.74
CA ILE A 101 14.71 -21.10 8.79
C ILE A 101 14.00 -20.92 7.44
N VAL A 102 14.80 -20.79 6.37
CA VAL A 102 14.33 -20.61 5.00
C VAL A 102 15.02 -21.62 4.07
N SER A 103 14.30 -22.12 3.06
CA SER A 103 14.85 -22.90 1.96
C SER A 103 15.04 -22.06 0.70
N GLN A 104 16.17 -22.24 0.02
CA GLN A 104 16.44 -21.67 -1.29
C GLN A 104 16.19 -22.73 -2.37
N GLN A 105 15.74 -22.31 -3.56
CA GLN A 105 15.46 -23.23 -4.67
C GLN A 105 16.72 -23.88 -5.30
N GLN A 106 17.93 -23.46 -4.91
CA GLN A 106 19.19 -24.09 -5.33
C GLN A 106 19.70 -25.17 -4.34
N GLY A 107 18.79 -25.82 -3.61
CA GLY A 107 19.05 -27.00 -2.78
C GLY A 107 18.34 -28.24 -3.32
#